data_AF-A0A2E2EE73-F1
#
_entry.id   AF-A0A2E2EE73-F1
#
_cell.length_a   1.000
_cell.length_b   1.000
_cell.length_c   1.000
_cell.angle_alpha   90.00
_cell.angle_beta   90.00
_cell.angle_gamma   90.00
#
_symmetry.space_group_name_H-M   'P 1'
#
loop_
_entity.id
_entity.type
_entity.pdbx_description
1 polymer ?
#
loop_
_entity_poly.entity_id
_entity_poly.type
_entity_poly.pdbx_seq_one_letter_code
_entity_poly.pdbx_strand_id
1 'polypeptide(L)'
;MEPTVHQIYHFDTEKLFSEDEAYELVNLLVAVTSKAKNKINGLNSKLEYYKSQPAQADIIQFDLNNEIQKWSDKVRRLGGIPLALYKVKVPSVNGFFVWEFPSVELEFFLN
;
A
#
# COMPACT_ATOMS: atom_id res chain seq x y z
N MET A 1 -24.70 -21.69 -32.44
CA MET A 1 -24.19 -20.49 -31.75
C MET A 1 -23.68 -20.97 -30.41
N GLU A 2 -22.37 -21.18 -30.29
CA GLU A 2 -21.74 -21.62 -29.04
C GLU A 2 -21.35 -20.40 -28.20
N PRO A 3 -21.44 -20.48 -26.87
CA PRO A 3 -21.09 -19.36 -25.99
C PRO A 3 -19.57 -19.20 -25.94
N THR A 4 -19.09 -17.98 -26.22
CA THR A 4 -17.67 -17.63 -26.19
C THR A 4 -17.17 -17.64 -24.74
N VAL A 5 -16.24 -18.55 -24.46
CA VAL A 5 -15.68 -18.85 -23.14
C VAL A 5 -15.05 -17.61 -22.48
N HIS A 6 -15.33 -17.45 -21.19
CA HIS A 6 -14.88 -16.41 -20.27
C HIS A 6 -13.37 -16.09 -20.38
N GLN A 7 -13.03 -14.82 -20.66
CA GLN A 7 -11.67 -14.32 -20.44
C GLN A 7 -11.38 -14.31 -18.93
N ILE A 8 -10.59 -15.28 -18.49
CA ILE A 8 -9.93 -15.26 -17.19
C ILE A 8 -8.77 -14.28 -17.33
N TYR A 9 -8.92 -13.07 -16.80
CA TYR A 9 -7.81 -12.12 -16.72
C TYR A 9 -6.77 -12.67 -15.73
N HIS A 10 -5.54 -12.88 -16.21
CA HIS A 10 -4.43 -13.32 -15.38
C HIS A 10 -4.14 -12.27 -14.30
N PHE A 11 -4.17 -12.71 -13.04
CA PHE A 11 -3.88 -11.90 -11.84
C PHE A 11 -2.41 -11.40 -11.77
N ASP A 12 -1.57 -11.79 -12.73
CA ASP A 12 -0.11 -11.55 -12.76
C ASP A 12 0.36 -10.56 -13.84
N THR A 13 -0.52 -9.71 -14.38
CA THR A 13 -0.05 -8.61 -15.24
C THR A 13 0.28 -7.39 -14.40
N GLU A 14 1.55 -6.99 -14.37
CA GLU A 14 1.95 -5.69 -13.80
C GLU A 14 1.16 -4.59 -14.51
N LYS A 15 0.28 -3.92 -13.76
CA LYS A 15 -0.45 -2.77 -14.28
C LYS A 15 0.54 -1.61 -14.44
N LEU A 16 0.70 -1.14 -15.67
CA LEU A 16 1.40 0.10 -15.97
C LEU A 16 0.39 1.25 -15.91
N PHE A 17 0.83 2.40 -15.41
CA PHE A 17 0.01 3.59 -15.23
C PHE A 17 0.53 4.74 -16.09
N SER A 18 -0.38 5.47 -16.73
CA SER A 18 -0.11 6.83 -17.20
C SER A 18 0.03 7.79 -16.00
N GLU A 19 0.45 9.03 -16.26
CA GLU A 19 0.53 10.05 -15.21
C GLU A 19 -0.85 10.33 -14.59
N ASP A 20 -1.89 10.50 -15.41
CA ASP A 20 -3.26 10.73 -14.94
C ASP A 20 -3.76 9.56 -14.08
N GLU A 21 -3.56 8.32 -14.53
CA GLU A 21 -3.95 7.13 -13.77
C GLU A 21 -3.15 7.00 -12.46
N ALA A 22 -1.88 7.44 -12.45
CA ALA A 22 -1.07 7.44 -11.24
C ALA A 22 -1.61 8.46 -10.22
N TYR A 23 -2.05 9.65 -10.64
CA TYR A 23 -2.71 10.62 -9.76
C TYR A 23 -4.08 10.12 -9.26
N GLU A 24 -4.85 9.41 -10.08
CA GLU A 24 -6.06 8.74 -9.60
C GLU A 24 -5.74 7.68 -8.53
N LEU A 25 -4.67 6.91 -8.72
CA LEU A 25 -4.19 5.95 -7.73
C LEU A 25 -3.76 6.64 -6.42
N VAL A 26 -3.14 7.82 -6.48
CA VAL A 26 -2.76 8.60 -5.28
C VAL A 26 -3.96 8.83 -4.35
N ASN A 27 -5.14 9.15 -4.89
CA ASN A 27 -6.34 9.36 -4.08
C ASN A 27 -6.72 8.09 -3.27
N LEU A 28 -6.59 6.92 -3.88
CA LEU A 28 -6.84 5.64 -3.23
C LEU A 28 -5.74 5.33 -2.20
N LEU A 29 -4.48 5.60 -2.54
CA LEU A 29 -3.34 5.39 -1.67
C LEU A 29 -3.41 6.28 -0.42
N VAL A 30 -3.82 7.55 -0.56
CA VAL A 30 -4.08 8.47 0.57
C VAL A 30 -5.13 7.89 1.51
N ALA A 31 -6.26 7.41 0.98
CA ALA A 31 -7.35 6.86 1.79
C ALA A 31 -6.92 5.59 2.55
N VAL A 32 -6.27 4.65 1.86
CA VAL A 32 -5.78 3.39 2.45
C VAL A 32 -4.69 3.67 3.49
N THR A 33 -3.77 4.57 3.17
CA THR A 33 -2.63 4.89 4.03
C THR A 33 -3.04 5.69 5.26
N SER A 34 -3.97 6.64 5.14
CA SER A 34 -4.51 7.38 6.28
C SER A 34 -5.15 6.44 7.31
N LYS A 35 -5.94 5.46 6.84
CA LYS A 35 -6.56 4.46 7.71
C LYS A 35 -5.53 3.58 8.41
N ALA A 36 -4.53 3.09 7.67
CA ALA A 36 -3.45 2.28 8.23
C ALA A 36 -2.63 3.08 9.26
N LYS A 37 -2.28 4.34 8.94
CA LYS A 37 -1.53 5.24 9.82
C LYS A 37 -2.21 5.49 11.15
N ASN A 38 -3.52 5.77 11.14
CA ASN A 38 -4.28 5.95 12.37
C ASN A 38 -4.23 4.71 13.26
N LYS A 39 -4.36 3.51 12.68
CA LYS A 39 -4.33 2.27 13.44
C LYS A 39 -2.93 1.91 13.94
N ILE A 40 -1.91 2.07 13.10
CA ILE A 40 -0.50 1.87 13.44
C ILE A 40 -0.09 2.82 14.58
N ASN A 41 -0.47 4.09 14.52
CA ASN A 41 -0.21 5.04 15.60
C ASN A 41 -0.86 4.60 16.92
N GLY A 42 -2.13 4.16 16.87
CA GLY A 42 -2.81 3.62 18.05
C GLY A 42 -2.13 2.38 18.64
N LEU A 43 -1.60 1.49 17.79
CA LEU A 43 -0.85 0.31 18.23
C LEU A 43 0.50 0.69 18.83
N ASN A 44 1.23 1.64 18.23
CA ASN A 44 2.48 2.17 18.78
C ASN A 44 2.27 2.82 20.16
N SER A 45 1.21 3.60 20.34
CA SER A 45 0.88 4.18 21.65
C SER A 45 0.58 3.11 22.70
N LYS A 46 -0.10 2.01 22.32
CA LYS A 46 -0.34 0.87 23.21
C LYS A 46 0.96 0.14 23.54
N LEU A 47 1.84 -0.06 22.55
CA LEU A 47 3.14 -0.71 22.74
C LEU A 47 3.98 0.05 23.78
N GLU A 48 4.03 1.37 23.68
CA GLU A 48 4.75 2.22 24.64
C GLU A 48 4.15 2.12 26.05
N TYR A 49 2.82 2.11 26.16
CA TYR A 49 2.12 1.96 27.44
C TYR A 49 2.40 0.60 28.11
N TYR A 50 2.42 -0.49 27.33
CA TYR A 50 2.65 -1.85 27.81
C TYR A 50 4.12 -2.30 27.78
N LYS A 51 5.08 -1.39 27.60
CA LYS A 51 6.51 -1.73 27.45
C LYS A 51 7.11 -2.55 28.60
N SER A 52 6.55 -2.45 29.80
CA SER A 52 6.97 -3.22 30.98
C SER A 52 6.21 -4.54 31.17
N GLN A 53 5.34 -4.91 30.22
CA GLN A 53 4.49 -6.09 30.25
C GLN A 53 4.73 -6.91 28.97
N PRO A 54 5.76 -7.79 28.95
CA PRO A 54 6.25 -8.42 27.72
C PRO A 54 5.17 -9.17 26.94
N ALA A 55 4.33 -9.96 27.61
CA ALA A 55 3.28 -10.74 26.94
C ALA A 55 2.26 -9.84 26.20
N GLN A 56 1.87 -8.71 26.79
CA GLN A 56 0.98 -7.74 26.18
C GLN A 56 1.66 -7.00 25.04
N ALA A 57 2.92 -6.60 25.23
CA ALA A 57 3.73 -5.95 24.20
C ALA A 57 3.90 -6.84 22.97
N ASP A 58 4.14 -8.15 23.16
CA ASP A 58 4.27 -9.12 22.07
C ASP A 58 2.99 -9.24 21.23
N ILE A 59 1.81 -9.29 21.89
CA ILE A 59 0.51 -9.32 21.20
C ILE A 59 0.31 -8.04 20.37
N ILE A 60 0.63 -6.88 20.94
CA ILE A 60 0.49 -5.59 20.24
C ILE A 60 1.47 -5.48 19.08
N GLN A 61 2.70 -5.97 19.25
CA GLN A 61 3.71 -5.99 18.19
C GLN A 61 3.26 -6.88 17.02
N PHE A 62 2.65 -8.04 17.32
CA PHE A 62 2.04 -8.90 16.30
C PHE A 62 0.91 -8.18 15.55
N ASP A 63 0.01 -7.50 16.26
CA ASP A 63 -1.06 -6.71 15.64
C ASP A 63 -0.55 -5.55 14.78
N LEU A 64 0.54 -4.89 15.21
CA LEU A 64 1.22 -3.83 14.47
C LEU A 64 1.77 -4.36 13.15
N ASN A 65 2.51 -5.47 13.20
CA ASN A 65 3.07 -6.12 12.01
C ASN A 65 1.96 -6.57 11.05
N ASN A 66 0.86 -7.11 11.58
CA ASN A 66 -0.30 -7.49 10.78
C ASN A 66 -0.96 -6.29 10.08
N GLU A 67 -1.03 -5.13 10.72
CA GLU A 67 -1.60 -3.94 10.08
C GLU A 67 -0.68 -3.40 8.98
N ILE A 68 0.64 -3.42 9.19
CA ILE A 68 1.63 -3.08 8.16
C ILE A 68 1.50 -4.02 6.95
N GLN A 69 1.38 -5.33 7.18
CA GLN A 69 1.18 -6.30 6.10
C GLN A 69 -0.13 -6.06 5.36
N LYS A 70 -1.24 -5.83 6.08
CA LYS A 70 -2.54 -5.51 5.47
C LYS A 70 -2.49 -4.25 4.60
N TRP A 71 -1.75 -3.23 5.02
CA TRP A 71 -1.52 -2.03 4.20
C TRP A 71 -0.73 -2.39 2.94
N SER A 72 0.38 -3.12 3.09
CA SER A 72 1.24 -3.57 2.00
C SER A 72 0.46 -4.36 0.93
N ASP A 73 -0.39 -5.31 1.35
CA ASP A 73 -1.20 -6.12 0.44
C ASP A 73 -2.27 -5.31 -0.28
N LYS A 74 -2.87 -4.31 0.37
CA LYS A 74 -3.82 -3.42 -0.28
C LYS A 74 -3.14 -2.57 -1.35
N VAL A 75 -1.96 -2.03 -1.07
CA VAL A 75 -1.18 -1.27 -2.06
C VAL A 75 -0.87 -2.15 -3.28
N ARG A 76 -0.42 -3.40 -3.07
CA ARG A 76 -0.19 -4.36 -4.18
C ARG A 76 -1.45 -4.63 -4.99
N ARG A 77 -2.59 -4.84 -4.34
CA ARG A 77 -3.89 -5.05 -5.01
C ARG A 77 -4.36 -3.85 -5.84
N LEU A 78 -3.91 -2.64 -5.50
CA LEU A 78 -4.19 -1.42 -6.27
C LEU A 78 -3.22 -1.24 -7.45
N GLY A 79 -2.19 -2.07 -7.59
CA GLY A 79 -1.15 -1.98 -8.62
C GLY A 79 0.11 -1.20 -8.20
N GLY A 80 0.18 -0.74 -6.95
CA GLY A 80 1.38 -0.11 -6.40
C GLY A 80 2.36 -1.14 -5.82
N ILE A 81 3.64 -0.80 -5.80
CA ILE A 81 4.71 -1.61 -5.20
C ILE A 81 5.19 -0.91 -3.92
N PRO A 82 4.91 -1.46 -2.72
CA PRO A 82 5.42 -0.90 -1.47
C PRO A 82 6.95 -0.89 -1.45
N LEU A 83 7.56 0.27 -1.20
CA LEU A 83 9.01 0.41 -1.03
C LEU A 83 9.41 0.48 0.45
N ALA A 84 8.62 1.21 1.23
CA ALA A 84 8.76 1.35 2.68
C ALA A 84 7.36 1.63 3.27
N LEU A 85 7.25 1.70 4.60
CA LEU A 85 5.98 2.08 5.22
C LEU A 85 5.53 3.45 4.70
N TYR A 86 4.37 3.48 4.05
CA TYR A 86 3.77 4.67 3.44
C TYR A 86 4.49 5.24 2.21
N LYS A 87 5.39 4.45 1.60
CA LYS A 87 6.07 4.81 0.34
C LYS A 87 5.79 3.76 -0.73
N VAL A 88 5.38 4.21 -1.91
CA VAL A 88 4.86 3.35 -2.99
C VAL A 88 5.49 3.74 -4.32
N LYS A 89 5.98 2.74 -5.05
CA LYS A 89 6.34 2.84 -6.46
C LYS A 89 5.11 2.52 -7.32
N VAL A 90 4.85 3.33 -8.33
CA VAL A 90 3.78 3.10 -9.33
C VAL A 90 4.45 2.87 -10.69
N PRO A 91 4.38 1.66 -11.26
CA PRO A 91 4.99 1.36 -12.56
C PRO A 91 4.39 2.20 -13.69
N SER A 92 5.23 2.64 -14.63
CA SER A 92 4.81 3.32 -15.85
C SER A 92 5.58 2.77 -17.05
N VAL A 93 5.13 3.08 -18.27
CA VAL A 93 5.74 2.59 -19.51
C VAL A 93 7.21 3.02 -19.65
N ASN A 94 7.52 4.26 -19.27
CA ASN A 94 8.85 4.86 -19.49
C ASN A 94 9.72 4.93 -18.22
N GLY A 95 9.26 4.36 -17.11
CA GLY A 95 9.85 4.61 -15.80
C GLY A 95 8.92 4.19 -14.66
N PHE A 96 8.94 4.95 -13.59
CA PHE A 96 8.01 4.78 -12.48
C PHE A 96 7.80 6.08 -11.73
N PHE A 97 6.64 6.20 -11.10
CA PHE A 97 6.39 7.25 -10.13
C PHE A 97 6.69 6.74 -8.72
N VAL A 98 7.13 7.64 -7.85
CA VAL A 98 7.22 7.40 -6.41
C VAL A 98 6.26 8.34 -5.72
N TRP A 99 5.46 7.75 -4.84
CA TRP A 99 4.57 8.46 -3.95
C TRP A 99 4.95 8.17 -2.49
N GLU A 100 4.94 9.20 -1.66
CA GLU A 100 5.16 9.09 -0.22
C GLU A 100 4.08 9.87 0.53
N PHE A 101 3.35 9.20 1.42
CA PHE A 101 2.33 9.86 2.23
C PHE A 101 2.95 10.91 3.17
N PRO A 102 2.35 12.11 3.33
CA PRO A 102 1.03 12.54 2.86
C PRO A 102 1.06 13.39 1.58
N SER A 103 2.10 13.26 0.75
CA SER A 103 2.22 14.07 -0.47
C SER A 103 1.01 13.89 -1.38
N VAL A 104 0.65 14.94 -2.10
CA VAL A 104 -0.29 14.89 -3.23
C VAL A 104 0.44 14.80 -4.57
N GLU A 105 1.75 14.99 -4.57
CA GLU A 105 2.61 15.00 -5.76
C GLU A 105 3.31 13.65 -5.96
N LEU A 106 3.61 13.35 -7.22
CA LEU A 106 4.39 12.20 -7.65
C LEU A 106 5.77 12.63 -8.14
N GLU A 107 6.80 11.89 -7.74
CA GLU A 107 8.15 12.04 -8.31
C GLU A 107 8.34 11.01 -9.42
N PHE A 108 8.66 11.45 -10.64
CA PHE A 108 8.90 10.56 -11.77
C PHE A 108 10.38 10.24 -11.95
N PHE A 109 10.69 8.96 -12.14
CA PHE A 109 12.04 8.45 -12.40
C PHE A 109 12.05 7.64 -13.69
N LEU A 110 13.02 7.91 -14.56
CA LEU A 110 13.27 7.12 -15.77
C LEU A 110 13.90 5.77 -15.41
N ASN A 111 13.62 4.74 -16.23
CA ASN A 111 14.27 3.43 -16.14
C ASN A 111 15.74 3.47 -16.57
#